data_AF-A0A3R9WCI5-F1
#
_entry.id   AF-A0A3R9WCI5-F1
#
_cell.length_a   1.000
_cell.length_b   1.000
_cell.length_c   1.000
_cell.angle_alpha   90.00
_cell.angle_beta   90.00
_cell.angle_gamma   90.00
#
_symmetry.space_group_name_H-M   'P 1'
#
loop_
_entity.id
_entity.type
_entity.pdbx_description
1 polymer ?
#
loop_
_entity_poly.entity_id
_entity_poly.type
_entity_poly.pdbx_seq_one_letter_code
_entity_poly.pdbx_strand_id
1 'polypeptide(L)'
;MKRSFVRLTLAFTAVLGLTGLGSVGTAAADPAATDTAAVTTEYFSGFGTGSSAWTAESSAYNDAYAKASFAGYARYTCFQSGIPYTRQISQYMYWSNATVRCTK
;
A
#
# COMPACT_ATOMS: atom_id res chain seq x y z
N MET A 1 3.11 -10.88 -46.20
CA MET A 1 2.59 -9.50 -46.14
C MET A 1 3.41 -8.71 -45.13
N LYS A 2 3.96 -7.56 -45.55
CA LYS A 2 4.77 -6.60 -44.78
C LYS A 2 3.90 -5.78 -43.83
N ARG A 3 4.48 -5.37 -42.67
CA ARG A 3 4.36 -4.09 -41.91
C ARG A 3 4.75 -4.39 -40.45
N SER A 4 5.50 -3.59 -39.70
CA SER A 4 6.33 -2.41 -39.95
C SER A 4 7.30 -2.31 -38.77
N PHE A 5 8.53 -1.87 -39.03
CA PHE A 5 9.48 -1.45 -38.00
C PHE A 5 9.06 -0.11 -37.40
N VAL A 6 9.15 0.05 -36.08
CA VAL A 6 9.46 1.35 -35.48
C VAL A 6 10.56 1.12 -34.45
N ARG A 7 11.79 1.44 -34.87
CA ARG A 7 12.88 1.77 -33.95
C ARG A 7 12.70 3.23 -33.58
N LEU A 8 12.65 3.55 -32.28
CA LEU A 8 13.03 4.89 -31.84
C LEU A 8 14.10 4.75 -30.76
N THR A 9 15.19 5.44 -31.03
CA THR A 9 16.51 5.27 -30.47
C THR A 9 16.82 6.50 -29.61
N LEU A 10 17.66 6.29 -28.58
CA LEU A 10 18.60 7.26 -27.97
C LEU A 10 18.04 8.51 -27.27
N ALA A 11 18.49 8.70 -26.02
CA ALA A 11 19.50 9.72 -25.74
C ALA A 11 20.16 9.47 -24.38
N PHE A 12 21.32 8.81 -24.41
CA PHE A 12 22.37 9.04 -23.43
C PHE A 12 22.98 10.40 -23.77
N THR A 13 22.78 11.40 -22.94
CA THR A 13 23.57 12.64 -22.99
C THR A 13 24.11 12.92 -21.61
N ALA A 14 25.19 12.21 -21.28
CA ALA A 14 26.13 12.63 -20.27
C ALA A 14 26.83 13.88 -20.81
N VAL A 15 26.42 15.07 -20.36
CA VAL A 15 27.16 16.30 -20.60
C VAL A 15 28.07 16.53 -19.40
N LEU A 16 29.23 15.88 -19.47
CA LEU A 16 30.44 16.35 -18.79
C LEU A 16 31.03 17.45 -19.66
N GLY A 17 30.87 18.70 -19.24
CA GLY A 17 31.37 19.89 -19.92
C GLY A 17 31.81 20.93 -18.91
N LEU A 18 33.11 20.89 -18.60
CA LEU A 18 33.83 21.71 -17.63
C LEU A 18 33.88 23.21 -18.02
N THR A 19 33.97 24.05 -16.98
CA THR A 19 34.61 25.38 -16.89
C THR A 19 33.98 26.59 -17.60
N GLY A 20 33.35 27.43 -16.78
CA GLY A 20 33.27 28.88 -16.96
C GLY A 20 33.27 29.55 -15.58
N LEU A 21 34.43 30.08 -15.16
CA LEU A 21 34.61 30.80 -13.91
C LEU A 21 33.61 31.96 -13.78
N GLY A 22 32.76 31.89 -12.77
CA GLY A 22 31.84 32.97 -12.44
C GLY A 22 31.34 32.83 -11.01
N SER A 23 31.94 33.61 -10.12
CA SER A 23 31.45 33.98 -8.78
C SER A 23 31.14 32.84 -7.80
N VAL A 24 32.01 32.77 -6.79
CA VAL A 24 31.75 32.28 -5.42
C VAL A 24 30.33 32.64 -4.95
N GLY A 25 29.43 31.69 -5.15
CA GLY A 25 28.26 31.49 -4.31
C GLY A 25 28.34 30.06 -3.86
N THR A 26 28.93 29.81 -2.69
CA THR A 26 28.68 28.58 -1.95
C THR A 26 27.22 28.59 -1.54
N ALA A 27 26.32 28.35 -2.49
CA ALA A 27 25.04 27.76 -2.17
C ALA A 27 25.42 26.39 -1.66
N ALA A 28 25.49 26.26 -0.34
CA ALA A 28 25.34 24.99 0.31
C ALA A 28 24.17 24.32 -0.41
N ALA A 29 24.47 23.24 -1.14
CA ALA A 29 23.43 22.33 -1.53
C ALA A 29 22.90 21.83 -0.18
N ASP A 30 21.81 22.46 0.28
CA ASP A 30 21.03 21.95 1.38
C ASP A 30 20.89 20.46 1.10
N PRO A 31 21.23 19.58 2.08
CA PRO A 31 20.99 18.17 1.90
C PRO A 31 19.53 18.06 1.52
N ALA A 32 19.26 17.60 0.29
CA ALA A 32 17.91 17.41 -0.22
C ALA A 32 17.16 16.73 0.90
N ALA A 33 16.18 17.46 1.48
CA ALA A 33 15.41 16.98 2.60
C ALA A 33 15.00 15.56 2.22
N THR A 34 15.56 14.60 2.95
CA THR A 34 15.19 13.21 2.75
C THR A 34 13.74 13.21 3.15
N ASP A 35 12.85 13.21 2.17
CA ASP A 35 11.41 13.08 2.38
C ASP A 35 11.25 11.72 3.04
N THR A 36 11.33 11.70 4.37
CA THR A 36 10.92 10.57 5.18
C THR A 36 9.47 10.38 4.84
N ALA A 37 9.20 9.41 3.96
CA ALA A 37 7.84 9.00 3.63
C ALA A 37 7.09 8.83 4.95
N ALA A 38 6.07 9.67 5.17
CA ALA A 38 5.31 9.63 6.40
C ALA A 38 4.64 8.25 6.49
N VAL A 39 4.92 7.53 7.58
CA VAL A 39 4.28 6.22 7.82
C VAL A 39 2.78 6.46 7.91
N THR A 40 2.05 5.98 6.93
CA THR A 40 0.60 6.17 6.85
C THR A 40 -0.05 5.00 7.58
N THR A 41 -0.85 5.27 8.60
CA THR A 41 -1.59 4.23 9.34
C THR A 41 -3.07 4.34 9.04
N GLU A 42 -3.68 3.27 8.54
CA GLU A 42 -5.10 3.20 8.23
C GLU A 42 -5.76 1.96 8.84
N TYR A 43 -7.07 2.07 9.09
CA TYR A 43 -7.89 0.99 9.62
C TYR A 43 -8.90 0.53 8.57
N PHE A 44 -8.95 -0.78 8.34
CA PHE A 44 -9.87 -1.40 7.40
C PHE A 44 -10.78 -2.36 8.14
N SER A 45 -12.09 -2.18 8.00
CA SER A 45 -13.10 -3.05 8.60
C SER A 45 -13.72 -3.96 7.56
N GLY A 46 -13.81 -5.24 7.90
CA GLY A 46 -14.38 -6.29 7.08
C GLY A 46 -15.59 -6.95 7.73
N PHE A 47 -16.42 -7.56 6.90
CA PHE A 47 -17.60 -8.30 7.33
C PHE A 47 -17.52 -9.73 6.80
N GLY A 48 -17.97 -10.68 7.62
CA GLY A 48 -17.95 -12.09 7.26
C GLY A 48 -19.13 -12.84 7.88
N THR A 49 -19.53 -13.90 7.20
CA THR A 49 -20.49 -14.86 7.71
C THR A 49 -19.90 -16.26 7.67
N GLY A 50 -20.42 -17.16 8.50
CA GLY A 50 -19.92 -18.52 8.59
C GLY A 50 -20.84 -19.44 9.39
N SER A 51 -20.63 -20.75 9.26
CA SER A 51 -21.37 -21.76 10.03
C SER A 51 -20.92 -21.84 11.50
N SER A 52 -19.82 -21.18 11.84
CA SER A 52 -19.27 -21.07 13.19
C SER A 52 -18.71 -19.67 13.42
N ALA A 53 -18.50 -19.30 14.69
CA ALA A 53 -17.87 -18.02 15.03
C ALA A 53 -16.50 -17.84 14.33
N TRP A 54 -15.65 -18.86 14.40
CA TRP A 54 -14.31 -18.84 13.79
C TRP A 54 -14.34 -18.67 12.26
N THR A 55 -15.29 -19.32 11.57
CA THR A 55 -15.40 -19.18 10.11
C THR A 55 -15.90 -17.78 9.72
N ALA A 56 -16.85 -17.22 10.47
CA ALA A 56 -17.32 -15.85 10.26
C ALA A 56 -16.20 -14.82 10.50
N GLU A 57 -15.40 -15.01 11.56
CA GLU A 57 -14.26 -14.14 11.88
C GLU A 57 -13.17 -14.20 10.80
N SER A 58 -12.78 -15.41 10.38
CA SER A 58 -11.81 -15.61 9.30
C SER A 58 -12.26 -14.95 8.00
N SER A 59 -13.55 -15.08 7.67
CA SER A 59 -14.17 -14.41 6.53
C SER A 59 -14.10 -12.87 6.67
N ALA A 60 -14.43 -12.33 7.85
CA ALA A 60 -14.38 -10.90 8.12
C ALA A 60 -12.96 -10.32 8.02
N TYR A 61 -11.95 -11.03 8.54
CA TYR A 61 -10.55 -10.62 8.39
C TYR A 61 -10.10 -10.67 6.93
N ASN A 62 -10.48 -11.70 6.18
CA ASN A 62 -10.13 -11.77 4.75
C ASN A 62 -10.74 -10.62 3.94
N ASP A 63 -11.99 -10.23 4.21
CA ASP A 63 -12.61 -9.04 3.61
C ASP A 63 -11.85 -7.75 4.00
N ALA A 64 -11.47 -7.61 5.27
CA ALA A 64 -10.69 -6.46 5.74
C ALA A 64 -9.32 -6.36 5.04
N TYR A 65 -8.59 -7.48 4.91
CA TYR A 65 -7.32 -7.53 4.19
C TYR A 65 -7.48 -7.29 2.68
N ALA A 66 -8.57 -7.74 2.07
CA ALA A 66 -8.87 -7.46 0.67
C ALA A 66 -9.06 -5.95 0.46
N LYS A 67 -9.86 -5.29 1.31
CA LYS A 67 -10.05 -3.83 1.30
C LYS A 67 -8.73 -3.07 1.48
N ALA A 68 -7.89 -3.51 2.42
CA ALA A 68 -6.55 -2.93 2.60
C ALA A 68 -5.68 -3.08 1.34
N SER A 69 -5.76 -4.24 0.67
CA SER A 69 -5.03 -4.51 -0.57
C SER A 69 -5.51 -3.61 -1.71
N PHE A 70 -6.81 -3.33 -1.82
CA PHE A 70 -7.36 -2.36 -2.77
C PHE A 70 -6.89 -0.93 -2.51
N ALA A 71 -6.60 -0.57 -1.25
CA ALA A 71 -6.00 0.71 -0.87
C ALA A 71 -4.45 0.74 -0.99
N GLY A 72 -3.85 -0.32 -1.54
CA GLY A 72 -2.42 -0.42 -1.79
C GLY A 72 -1.58 -0.78 -0.56
N TYR A 73 -2.19 -1.33 0.50
CA TYR A 73 -1.48 -1.88 1.64
C TYR A 73 -1.16 -3.36 1.40
N ALA A 74 0.06 -3.79 1.69
CA ALA A 74 0.40 -5.20 1.61
C ALA A 74 -0.11 -5.94 2.86
N ARG A 75 -0.63 -7.15 2.69
CA ARG A 75 -1.22 -7.92 3.81
C ARG A 75 -0.26 -8.11 4.99
N TYR A 76 1.05 -8.22 4.74
CA TYR A 76 2.06 -8.37 5.79
C TYR A 76 2.33 -7.09 6.60
N THR A 77 1.88 -5.93 6.11
CA THR A 77 1.93 -4.66 6.87
C THR A 77 0.65 -4.37 7.63
N CYS A 78 -0.30 -5.31 7.62
CA CYS A 78 -1.58 -5.23 8.30
C CYS A 78 -1.62 -6.18 9.50
N PHE A 79 -2.10 -5.66 10.63
CA PHE A 79 -2.25 -6.39 11.88
C PHE A 79 -3.72 -6.41 12.31
N GLN A 80 -4.18 -7.49 12.92
CA GLN A 80 -5.51 -7.53 13.52
C GLN A 80 -5.61 -6.47 14.63
N SER A 81 -6.70 -5.71 14.62
CA SER A 81 -6.94 -4.63 15.57
C SER A 81 -8.18 -4.92 16.40
N GLY A 82 -8.00 -5.06 17.71
CA GLY A 82 -9.08 -5.32 18.66
C GLY A 82 -9.62 -6.75 18.59
N ILE A 83 -10.71 -6.99 19.34
CA ILE A 83 -11.45 -8.25 19.35
C ILE A 83 -12.56 -8.14 18.30
N PRO A 84 -12.72 -9.13 17.40
CA PRO A 84 -13.78 -9.10 16.41
C PRO A 84 -15.16 -9.18 17.09
N TYR A 85 -16.13 -8.46 16.54
CA TYR A 85 -17.51 -8.53 17.02
C TYR A 85 -18.26 -9.62 16.27
N THR A 86 -18.47 -10.75 16.95
CA THR A 86 -19.14 -11.93 16.40
C THR A 86 -20.48 -12.15 17.09
N ARG A 87 -21.54 -12.37 16.31
CA ARG A 87 -22.89 -12.72 16.82
C ARG A 87 -23.49 -13.86 16.02
N GLN A 88 -24.18 -14.74 16.72
CA GLN A 88 -25.06 -15.71 16.09
C GLN A 88 -26.30 -14.98 15.54
N ILE A 89 -26.63 -15.23 14.28
CA ILE A 89 -27.81 -14.65 13.61
C ILE A 89 -28.87 -15.68 13.24
N SER A 90 -28.50 -16.97 13.22
CA SER A 90 -29.40 -18.11 13.08
C SER A 90 -28.77 -19.34 13.72
N GLN A 91 -29.53 -20.43 13.87
CA GLN A 91 -29.07 -21.68 14.48
C GLN A 91 -27.78 -22.23 13.85
N TYR A 92 -27.55 -21.96 12.56
CA TYR A 92 -26.39 -22.45 11.80
C TYR A 92 -25.57 -21.33 11.16
N MET A 93 -25.75 -20.08 11.62
CA MET A 93 -25.11 -18.94 10.96
C MET A 93 -24.65 -17.88 11.97
N TYR A 94 -23.38 -17.50 11.82
CA TYR A 94 -22.72 -16.43 12.54
C TYR A 94 -22.41 -15.31 11.57
N TRP A 95 -22.46 -14.10 12.09
CA TRP A 95 -21.98 -12.90 11.42
C TRP A 95 -20.89 -12.29 12.29
N SER A 96 -19.84 -11.78 11.65
CA SER A 96 -18.69 -11.17 12.31
C SER A 96 -18.30 -9.87 11.62
N ASN A 97 -17.83 -8.91 12.41
CA ASN A 97 -17.11 -7.74 11.96
C ASN A 97 -15.72 -7.71 12.59
N ALA A 98 -14.69 -7.45 11.78
CA ALA A 98 -13.31 -7.43 12.23
C ALA A 98 -12.56 -6.25 11.60
N THR A 99 -11.61 -5.67 12.33
CA THR A 99 -10.80 -4.55 11.86
C THR A 99 -9.33 -4.95 11.79
N VAL A 100 -8.63 -4.49 10.76
CA VAL A 100 -7.17 -4.59 10.62
C VAL A 100 -6.57 -3.19 10.56
N ARG A 101 -5.41 -3.00 11.19
CA ARG A 101 -4.60 -1.78 11.12
C ARG A 101 -3.43 -2.03 10.20
N CYS A 102 -3.29 -1.22 9.15
CA CYS A 102 -2.21 -1.32 8.18
C CYS A 102 -1.31 -0.10 8.24
N THR A 103 -0.02 -0.31 8.01
CA THR A 103 0.98 0.77 7.91
C THR A 103 1.76 0.67 6.61
N LYS A 104 2.06 1.79 5.94
CA LYS A 104 2.94 1.83 4.75
C LYS A 104 3.78 3.10 4.72
#